data_AF-A0A7V6CDE0-F1
#
_entry.id   AF-A0A7V6CDE0-F1
#
_cell.length_a   1.000
_cell.length_b   1.000
_cell.length_c   1.000
_cell.angle_alpha   90.00
_cell.angle_beta   90.00
_cell.angle_gamma   90.00
#
_symmetry.space_group_name_H-M   'P 1'
#
loop_
_entity.id
_entity.type
_entity.pdbx_description
1 polymer ?
#
loop_
_entity_poly.entity_id
_entity_poly.type
_entity_poly.pdbx_seq_one_letter_code
_entity_poly.pdbx_strand_id
1 'polypeptide(L)'
;MEESFKFIGLLLVLIFLVLIYKQYKKLIQIYKEIGAEMFSYFPPKALLKLGSQKIEISYLYGLVIRTKVSLNGYLSLEKKWLGKSFNTFFDDPSWAKIVLDSSKLILLIKPEAQLPHLSSVEILGNTLKIAFYHRKIDQAFKEEIKRAIELLPEVVKSFEGLPSSKIGIVKERLRNWLFYYLPLSIFLIFTAVGIYWRVLGYGDVLCRDDLFKLGFKLLIPIYLLHLLATYFILGRHFHLRKNLLILIILYFAGYYLIPFVVLEPFNARFDRSEAKRIETIVKGKYVLYGKMGGFFLKLSDLNCPFRVSERLYKKAKIGDKMVFYVKEGVFGLPWAYRFWIERVSTENFRENKTSNR
;
A
#
# COMPACT_ATOMS: atom_id res chain seq x y z
N MET A 1 -29.40 -2.93 -9.43
CA MET A 1 -28.19 -3.03 -8.57
C MET A 1 -26.93 -3.21 -9.41
N GLU A 2 -26.88 -4.21 -10.29
CA GLU A 2 -25.73 -4.47 -11.17
C GLU A 2 -25.44 -3.30 -12.15
N GLU A 3 -26.48 -2.67 -12.71
CA GLU A 3 -26.34 -1.47 -13.55
C GLU A 3 -25.82 -0.25 -12.79
N SER A 4 -26.20 -0.10 -11.52
CA SER A 4 -25.72 0.96 -10.64
C SER A 4 -24.23 0.80 -10.33
N PHE A 5 -23.74 -0.44 -10.17
CA PHE A 5 -22.31 -0.73 -10.02
C PHE A 5 -21.53 -0.52 -11.31
N LYS A 6 -22.09 -0.88 -12.48
CA LYS A 6 -21.50 -0.57 -13.79
C LYS A 6 -21.40 0.94 -14.02
N PHE A 7 -22.44 1.70 -13.66
CA PHE A 7 -22.45 3.16 -13.74
C PHE A 7 -21.43 3.82 -12.80
N ILE A 8 -21.34 3.36 -11.54
CA ILE A 8 -20.32 3.85 -10.58
C ILE A 8 -18.91 3.49 -11.07
N GLY A 9 -18.72 2.27 -11.59
CA GLY A 9 -17.44 1.86 -12.18
C GLY A 9 -17.05 2.73 -13.36
N LEU A 10 -17.97 3.00 -14.28
CA LEU A 10 -17.77 3.89 -15.42
C LEU A 10 -17.46 5.33 -14.97
N LEU A 11 -18.19 5.83 -13.96
CA LEU A 11 -17.95 7.15 -13.38
C LEU A 11 -16.56 7.25 -12.72
N LEU A 12 -16.12 6.21 -12.01
CA LEU A 12 -14.78 6.16 -11.42
C LEU A 12 -13.69 6.12 -12.50
N VAL A 13 -13.90 5.37 -13.58
CA VAL A 13 -13.00 5.36 -14.75
C VAL A 13 -12.97 6.76 -15.40
N LEU A 14 -14.12 7.41 -15.57
CA LEU A 14 -14.20 8.76 -16.11
C LEU A 14 -13.47 9.78 -15.22
N ILE A 15 -13.69 9.73 -13.90
CA ILE A 15 -12.99 10.58 -12.93
C ILE A 15 -11.48 10.33 -13.01
N PHE A 16 -11.06 9.07 -13.06
CA PHE A 16 -9.65 8.70 -13.18
C PHE A 16 -9.02 9.23 -14.47
N LEU A 17 -9.70 9.08 -15.61
CA LEU A 17 -9.27 9.62 -16.91
C LEU A 17 -9.19 11.15 -16.91
N VAL A 18 -10.17 11.84 -16.32
CA VAL A 18 -10.17 13.30 -16.17
C VAL A 18 -9.02 13.78 -15.30
N LEU A 19 -8.71 13.07 -14.20
CA LEU A 19 -7.57 13.37 -13.34
C LEU A 19 -6.25 13.18 -14.08
N ILE A 20 -6.09 12.07 -14.83
CA ILE A 20 -4.93 11.83 -15.69
C ILE A 20 -4.78 12.95 -16.72
N TYR A 21 -5.86 13.33 -17.41
CA TYR A 21 -5.83 14.37 -18.43
C TYR A 21 -5.47 15.75 -17.85
N LYS A 22 -6.01 16.11 -16.69
CA LYS A 22 -5.63 17.35 -15.97
C LYS A 22 -4.15 17.36 -15.59
N GLN A 23 -3.62 16.22 -15.13
CA GLN A 23 -2.21 16.09 -14.76
C GLN A 23 -1.30 16.12 -16.00
N TYR A 24 -1.72 15.48 -17.10
CA TYR A 24 -1.06 15.53 -18.40
C TYR A 24 -0.95 16.96 -18.93
N LYS A 25 -2.04 17.73 -18.94
CA LYS A 25 -2.03 19.12 -19.44
C LYS A 25 -1.05 20.00 -18.66
N LYS A 26 -1.01 19.85 -17.33
CA LYS A 26 -0.05 20.57 -16.47
C LYS A 26 1.40 20.20 -16.77
N LEU A 27 1.67 18.90 -16.95
CA LEU A 27 2.99 18.39 -17.27
C LEU A 27 3.47 18.88 -18.63
N ILE A 28 2.65 18.80 -19.68
CA ILE A 28 2.96 19.35 -21.01
C ILE A 28 3.32 20.83 -20.94
N GLN A 29 2.56 21.60 -20.17
CA GLN A 29 2.81 23.03 -20.06
C GLN A 29 4.20 23.30 -19.44
N ILE A 30 4.56 22.59 -18.37
CA ILE A 30 5.93 22.64 -17.81
C ILE A 30 6.96 22.29 -18.89
N TYR A 31 6.72 21.22 -19.67
CA TYR A 31 7.68 20.76 -20.67
C TYR A 31 7.88 21.73 -21.82
N LYS A 32 6.80 22.37 -22.31
CA LYS A 32 6.88 23.41 -23.35
C LYS A 32 7.67 24.62 -22.88
N GLU A 33 7.48 25.03 -21.63
CA GLU A 33 8.18 26.19 -21.06
C GLU A 33 9.66 25.92 -20.76
N ILE A 34 10.04 24.65 -20.54
CA ILE A 34 11.44 24.22 -20.39
C ILE A 34 12.18 24.17 -21.75
N GLY A 35 11.47 24.15 -22.88
CA GLY A 35 12.06 24.08 -24.22
C GLY A 35 12.59 22.69 -24.60
N ALA A 36 12.11 21.63 -23.95
CA ALA A 36 12.54 20.26 -24.24
C ALA A 36 11.57 19.56 -25.23
N GLU A 37 12.12 18.81 -26.18
CA GLU A 37 11.33 17.98 -27.08
C GLU A 37 10.86 16.72 -26.37
N MET A 38 9.54 16.53 -26.27
CA MET A 38 8.94 15.31 -25.75
C MET A 38 8.82 14.28 -26.85
N PHE A 39 9.49 13.14 -26.71
CA PHE A 39 9.39 12.04 -27.68
C PHE A 39 8.49 10.90 -27.21
N SER A 40 8.20 10.80 -25.91
CA SER A 40 7.30 9.78 -25.37
C SER A 40 6.65 10.25 -24.07
N TYR A 41 5.37 9.89 -23.88
CA TYR A 41 4.61 10.15 -22.67
C TYR A 41 3.81 8.92 -22.26
N PHE A 42 3.97 8.49 -21.01
CA PHE A 42 3.17 7.46 -20.38
C PHE A 42 2.84 7.91 -18.95
N PRO A 43 1.61 8.39 -18.68
CA PRO A 43 1.29 8.98 -17.37
C PRO A 43 1.74 8.09 -16.21
N PRO A 44 2.42 8.63 -15.17
CA PRO A 44 2.75 10.04 -14.89
C PRO A 44 4.17 10.46 -15.36
N LYS A 45 4.74 9.79 -16.37
CA LYS A 45 6.13 9.93 -16.85
C LYS A 45 6.19 10.51 -18.26
N ALA A 46 7.17 11.37 -18.50
CA ALA A 46 7.53 11.86 -19.82
C ALA A 46 9.03 11.61 -20.08
N LEU A 47 9.37 11.25 -21.31
CA LEU A 47 10.73 11.18 -21.79
C LEU A 47 10.99 12.37 -22.70
N LEU A 48 12.00 13.14 -22.33
CA LEU A 48 12.41 14.37 -22.96
C LEU A 48 13.80 14.19 -23.58
N LYS A 49 14.04 14.89 -24.67
CA LYS A 49 15.35 15.04 -25.28
C LYS A 49 15.79 16.49 -25.10
N LEU A 50 16.95 16.69 -24.47
CA LEU A 50 17.60 17.98 -24.32
C LEU A 50 18.96 17.90 -25.00
N GLY A 51 19.06 18.40 -26.23
CA GLY A 51 20.24 18.18 -27.08
C GLY A 51 20.48 16.69 -27.33
N SER A 52 21.65 16.18 -26.93
CA SER A 52 22.00 14.74 -27.04
C SER A 52 21.58 13.91 -25.83
N GLN A 53 21.15 14.54 -24.73
CA GLN A 53 20.82 13.85 -23.48
C GLN A 53 19.34 13.43 -23.43
N LYS A 54 19.10 12.22 -22.93
CA LYS A 54 17.76 11.69 -22.65
C LYS A 54 17.44 11.89 -21.18
N ILE A 55 16.40 12.67 -20.90
CA ILE A 55 15.96 12.99 -19.55
C ILE A 55 14.54 12.42 -19.35
N GLU A 56 14.32 11.71 -18.26
CA GLU A 56 12.99 11.32 -17.83
C GLU A 56 12.48 12.30 -16.77
N ILE A 57 11.27 12.84 -16.93
CA ILE A 57 10.61 13.63 -15.90
C ILE A 57 9.30 12.96 -15.49
N SER A 58 9.09 12.81 -14.18
CA SER A 58 7.85 12.25 -13.62
C SER A 58 7.27 13.15 -12.55
N TYR A 59 5.94 13.30 -12.50
CA TYR A 59 5.24 14.11 -11.48
C TYR A 59 4.07 13.34 -10.85
N LEU A 60 4.34 12.64 -9.74
CA LEU A 60 3.33 11.87 -8.99
C LEU A 60 3.16 12.36 -7.54
N TYR A 61 4.26 12.43 -6.79
CA TYR A 61 4.31 12.93 -5.39
C TYR A 61 5.30 14.10 -5.22
N GLY A 62 5.60 14.76 -6.32
CA GLY A 62 6.74 15.67 -6.50
C GLY A 62 7.31 15.49 -7.91
N LEU A 63 8.12 16.45 -8.36
CA LEU A 63 8.77 16.37 -9.67
C LEU A 63 10.10 15.66 -9.52
N VAL A 64 10.34 14.64 -10.33
CA VAL A 64 11.62 13.92 -10.37
C VAL A 64 12.16 13.93 -11.78
N ILE A 65 13.39 14.41 -11.92
CA ILE A 65 14.18 14.41 -13.14
C ILE A 65 15.18 13.24 -13.04
N ARG A 66 15.30 12.42 -14.07
CA ARG A 66 16.25 11.30 -14.13
C ARG A 66 17.06 11.37 -15.42
N THR A 67 18.34 11.10 -15.32
CA THR A 67 19.24 10.98 -16.48
C THR A 67 20.28 9.90 -16.23
N LYS A 68 20.80 9.29 -17.31
CA LYS A 68 21.88 8.30 -17.20
C LYS A 68 23.22 9.00 -16.97
N VAL A 69 24.08 8.35 -16.20
CA VAL A 69 25.45 8.80 -15.91
C VAL A 69 26.46 7.68 -16.15
N SER A 70 27.72 8.04 -16.32
CA SER A 70 28.84 7.14 -16.63
C SER A 70 29.26 6.22 -15.48
N LEU A 71 28.96 6.61 -14.24
CA LEU A 71 29.33 5.89 -13.01
C LEU A 71 28.19 5.01 -12.51
N ASN A 72 28.54 3.98 -11.73
CA ASN A 72 27.59 3.07 -11.08
C ASN A 72 27.82 3.04 -9.57
N GLY A 73 26.79 3.30 -8.77
CA GLY A 73 26.86 3.24 -7.31
C GLY A 73 25.61 3.77 -6.62
N TYR A 74 25.67 3.91 -5.29
CA TYR A 74 24.61 4.54 -4.49
C TYR A 74 25.15 5.70 -3.67
N LEU A 75 24.65 6.92 -3.97
CA LEU A 75 24.87 8.16 -3.22
C LEU A 75 23.57 8.96 -3.20
N SER A 76 23.09 9.39 -2.04
CA SER A 76 21.88 10.21 -1.90
C SER A 76 22.17 11.41 -1.00
N LEU A 77 21.90 12.60 -1.51
CA LEU A 77 21.88 13.86 -0.77
C LEU A 77 20.43 14.25 -0.53
N GLU A 78 19.96 14.17 0.71
CA GLU A 78 18.56 14.45 1.07
C GLU A 78 18.46 15.71 1.94
N LYS A 79 17.63 16.67 1.54
CA LYS A 79 17.46 17.92 2.28
C LYS A 79 16.90 17.65 3.68
N LYS A 80 17.52 18.22 4.71
CA LYS A 80 17.03 18.15 6.09
C LYS A 80 15.67 18.83 6.19
N TRP A 81 14.80 18.32 7.06
CA TRP A 81 13.47 18.91 7.26
C TRP A 81 13.56 20.32 7.85
N LEU A 82 14.49 20.53 8.79
CA LEU A 82 14.80 21.82 9.38
C LEU A 82 16.17 22.26 8.87
N GLY A 83 16.18 23.23 7.95
CA GLY A 83 17.39 23.88 7.46
C GLY A 83 17.63 23.74 5.95
N LYS A 84 18.73 24.34 5.51
CA LYS A 84 19.19 24.34 4.10
C LYS A 84 20.24 23.26 3.80
N SER A 85 20.63 22.45 4.79
CA SER A 85 21.66 21.43 4.65
C SER A 85 21.10 20.09 4.17
N PHE A 86 21.98 19.24 3.64
CA PHE A 86 21.67 17.91 3.14
C PHE A 86 22.27 16.84 4.05
N ASN A 87 21.56 15.73 4.23
CA ASN A 87 22.10 14.49 4.76
C ASN A 87 22.69 13.68 3.61
N THR A 88 23.88 13.15 3.83
CA THR A 88 24.57 12.31 2.84
C THR A 88 24.43 10.85 3.22
N PHE A 89 24.05 10.04 2.25
CA PHE A 89 23.95 8.59 2.40
C PHE A 89 24.64 7.89 1.24
N PHE A 90 25.36 6.81 1.52
CA PHE A 90 26.12 6.08 0.52
C PHE A 90 26.26 4.62 0.93
N ASP A 91 26.49 3.75 -0.04
CA ASP A 91 26.82 2.34 0.22
C ASP A 91 28.34 2.14 0.41
N ASP A 92 29.13 2.95 -0.30
CA ASP A 92 30.60 2.95 -0.35
C ASP A 92 31.16 4.33 0.05
N PRO A 93 31.69 4.47 1.28
CA PRO A 93 32.19 5.76 1.78
C PRO A 93 33.35 6.32 0.98
N SER A 94 34.24 5.45 0.50
CA SER A 94 35.45 5.84 -0.22
C SER A 94 35.12 6.41 -1.59
N TRP A 95 34.23 5.73 -2.32
CA TRP A 95 33.72 6.17 -3.60
C TRP A 95 32.86 7.43 -3.47
N ALA A 96 31.99 7.50 -2.45
CA ALA A 96 31.15 8.68 -2.21
C ALA A 96 31.99 9.94 -2.01
N LYS A 97 33.10 9.83 -1.26
CA LYS A 97 34.04 10.94 -1.08
C LYS A 97 34.63 11.41 -2.42
N ILE A 98 35.13 10.48 -3.25
CA ILE A 98 35.68 10.79 -4.58
C ILE A 98 34.63 11.53 -5.43
N VAL A 99 33.39 11.03 -5.48
CA VAL A 99 32.32 11.65 -6.27
C VAL A 99 31.99 13.05 -5.74
N LEU A 100 31.87 13.23 -4.43
CA LEU A 100 31.54 14.53 -3.85
C LEU A 100 32.65 15.58 -4.02
N ASP A 101 33.92 15.15 -3.94
CA ASP A 101 35.07 16.05 -4.01
C ASP A 101 35.45 16.39 -5.47
N SER A 102 35.26 15.45 -6.40
CA SER A 102 35.74 15.57 -7.79
C SER A 102 34.65 15.88 -8.82
N SER A 103 33.37 15.82 -8.45
CA SER A 103 32.26 16.15 -9.36
C SER A 103 31.66 17.53 -9.09
N LYS A 104 30.88 18.01 -10.06
CA LYS A 104 30.13 19.26 -9.95
C LYS A 104 28.75 19.09 -9.32
N LEU A 105 28.46 17.95 -8.68
CA LEU A 105 27.18 17.67 -8.01
C LEU A 105 26.81 18.77 -6.97
N ILE A 106 27.82 19.39 -6.35
CA ILE A 106 27.66 20.49 -5.40
C ILE A 106 26.90 21.70 -6.00
N LEU A 107 26.97 21.89 -7.33
CA LEU A 107 26.27 22.98 -8.03
C LEU A 107 24.75 22.90 -7.88
N LEU A 108 24.19 21.70 -7.68
CA LEU A 108 22.75 21.52 -7.53
C LEU A 108 22.26 21.83 -6.12
N ILE A 109 23.11 21.64 -5.10
CA ILE A 109 22.70 21.74 -3.69
C ILE A 109 23.09 23.06 -3.04
N LYS A 110 23.96 23.83 -3.69
CA LYS A 110 24.44 25.13 -3.23
C LYS A 110 23.33 26.20 -3.26
N PRO A 111 23.28 27.15 -2.32
CA PRO A 111 22.27 28.21 -2.32
C PRO A 111 22.22 29.02 -3.63
N GLU A 112 23.37 29.19 -4.29
CA GLU A 112 23.53 29.92 -5.54
C GLU A 112 22.78 29.27 -6.71
N ALA A 113 22.48 27.97 -6.62
CA ALA A 113 21.65 27.26 -7.60
C ALA A 113 20.20 27.78 -7.63
N GLN A 114 19.77 28.48 -6.57
CA GLN A 114 18.42 29.03 -6.42
C GLN A 114 17.33 27.95 -6.62
N LEU A 115 17.53 26.77 -6.02
CA LEU A 115 16.61 25.63 -6.04
C LEU A 115 15.95 25.39 -4.65
N PRO A 116 15.13 26.32 -4.12
CA PRO A 116 14.56 26.20 -2.78
C PRO A 116 13.69 24.95 -2.58
N HIS A 117 13.03 24.45 -3.63
CA HIS A 117 12.18 23.26 -3.56
C HIS A 117 12.90 21.94 -3.83
N LEU A 118 14.22 21.96 -4.04
CA LEU A 118 15.02 20.75 -4.16
C LEU A 118 14.89 19.91 -2.89
N SER A 119 14.42 18.67 -3.03
CA SER A 119 14.29 17.74 -1.91
C SER A 119 15.45 16.76 -1.83
N SER A 120 15.95 16.28 -2.96
CA SER A 120 17.11 15.38 -2.98
C SER A 120 17.81 15.31 -4.33
N VAL A 121 19.09 14.91 -4.29
CA VAL A 121 19.90 14.52 -5.44
C VAL A 121 20.45 13.12 -5.15
N GLU A 122 20.11 12.13 -5.99
CA GLU A 122 20.45 10.71 -5.78
C GLU A 122 21.11 10.13 -7.03
N ILE A 123 22.27 9.50 -6.87
CA ILE A 123 22.83 8.55 -7.81
C ILE A 123 22.38 7.16 -7.35
N LEU A 124 21.56 6.49 -8.18
CA LEU A 124 21.13 5.11 -7.97
C LEU A 124 21.50 4.27 -9.19
N GLY A 125 22.48 3.39 -9.01
CA GLY A 125 23.06 2.64 -10.10
C GLY A 125 23.76 3.60 -11.06
N ASN A 126 23.40 3.54 -12.33
CA ASN A 126 23.87 4.46 -13.39
C ASN A 126 22.90 5.59 -13.69
N THR A 127 22.04 5.97 -12.74
CA THR A 127 21.03 7.01 -12.93
C THR A 127 21.20 8.10 -11.89
N LEU A 128 21.36 9.34 -12.35
CA LEU A 128 21.21 10.53 -11.51
C LEU A 128 19.72 10.91 -11.46
N LYS A 129 19.22 11.15 -10.25
CA LYS A 129 17.87 11.61 -9.98
C LYS A 129 17.91 12.92 -9.20
N ILE A 130 17.13 13.89 -9.62
CA ILE A 130 16.92 15.16 -8.92
C ILE A 130 15.43 15.24 -8.59
N ALA A 131 15.11 15.28 -7.31
CA ALA A 131 13.73 15.34 -6.84
C ALA A 131 13.42 16.70 -6.23
N PHE A 132 12.24 17.20 -6.55
CA PHE A 132 11.69 18.44 -6.04
C PHE A 132 10.36 18.17 -5.36
N TYR A 133 10.14 18.84 -4.23
CA TYR A 133 8.87 18.78 -3.51
C TYR A 133 8.23 20.16 -3.44
N HIS A 134 7.19 20.36 -4.25
CA HIS A 134 6.37 21.55 -4.22
C HIS A 134 4.89 21.20 -4.45
N ARG A 135 4.00 21.83 -3.66
CA ARG A 135 2.56 21.50 -3.65
C ARG A 135 1.82 21.99 -4.88
N LYS A 136 2.33 23.04 -5.53
CA LYS A 136 1.75 23.65 -6.73
C LYS A 136 2.81 23.68 -7.82
N ILE A 137 2.40 23.97 -9.05
CA ILE A 137 3.31 24.26 -10.16
C ILE A 137 3.03 25.72 -10.50
N ASP A 138 3.76 26.64 -9.87
CA ASP A 138 3.72 28.07 -10.17
C ASP A 138 4.94 28.47 -11.02
N GLN A 139 5.00 29.73 -11.44
CA GLN A 139 6.07 30.19 -12.32
C GLN A 139 7.45 30.08 -11.66
N ALA A 140 7.55 30.40 -10.36
CA ALA A 140 8.80 30.28 -9.61
C ALA A 140 9.33 28.84 -9.63
N PHE A 141 8.46 27.87 -9.38
CA PHE A 141 8.84 26.46 -9.39
C PHE A 141 9.25 25.97 -10.79
N LYS A 142 8.63 26.48 -11.85
CA LYS A 142 9.05 26.16 -13.22
C LYS A 142 10.43 26.70 -13.55
N GLU A 143 10.76 27.93 -13.13
CA GLU A 143 12.10 28.50 -13.29
C GLU A 143 13.15 27.69 -12.51
N GLU A 144 12.82 27.18 -11.32
CA GLU A 144 13.71 26.27 -10.58
C GLU A 144 14.00 24.99 -11.37
N ILE A 145 12.97 24.37 -11.94
CA ILE A 145 13.13 23.17 -12.77
C ILE A 145 14.00 23.46 -13.99
N LYS A 146 13.75 24.58 -14.66
CA LYS A 146 14.54 25.02 -15.82
C LYS A 146 16.01 25.17 -15.47
N ARG A 147 16.33 25.86 -14.38
CA ARG A 147 17.71 26.02 -13.89
C ARG A 147 18.37 24.70 -13.54
N ALA A 148 17.65 23.78 -12.90
CA ALA A 148 18.18 22.46 -12.60
C ALA A 148 18.53 21.68 -13.89
N ILE A 149 17.71 21.83 -14.93
CA ILE A 149 17.94 21.23 -16.24
C ILE A 149 19.11 21.89 -16.97
N GLU A 150 19.30 23.20 -16.85
CA GLU A 150 20.45 23.92 -17.39
C GLU A 150 21.77 23.50 -16.74
N LEU A 151 21.76 23.19 -15.43
CA LEU A 151 22.94 22.71 -14.70
C LEU A 151 23.25 21.23 -14.97
N LEU A 152 22.26 20.43 -15.38
CA LEU A 152 22.40 18.97 -15.53
C LEU A 152 23.54 18.55 -16.49
N PRO A 153 23.71 19.13 -17.69
CA PRO A 153 24.77 18.74 -18.61
C PRO A 153 26.16 18.88 -18.01
N GLU A 154 26.41 19.95 -17.27
CA GLU A 154 27.69 20.19 -16.61
C GLU A 154 27.96 19.18 -15.49
N VAL A 155 26.93 18.88 -14.69
CA VAL A 155 27.02 17.86 -13.62
C VAL A 155 27.26 16.48 -14.23
N VAL A 156 26.51 16.09 -15.26
CA VAL A 156 26.63 14.78 -15.93
C VAL A 156 28.02 14.61 -16.54
N LYS A 157 28.53 15.63 -17.25
CA LYS A 157 29.88 15.60 -17.83
C LYS A 157 30.95 15.47 -16.75
N SER A 158 30.77 16.08 -15.58
CA SER A 158 31.74 15.96 -14.47
C SER A 158 31.87 14.54 -13.89
N PHE A 159 30.99 13.62 -14.27
CA PHE A 159 31.10 12.20 -13.91
C PHE A 159 31.93 11.38 -14.90
N GLU A 160 32.25 11.92 -16.08
CA GLU A 160 33.08 11.24 -17.06
C GLU A 160 34.49 11.06 -16.49
N GLY A 161 35.01 9.83 -16.55
CA GLY A 161 36.32 9.47 -15.99
C GLY A 161 36.34 9.13 -14.49
N LEU A 162 35.25 9.34 -13.74
CA LEU A 162 35.18 8.91 -12.34
C LEU A 162 34.97 7.38 -12.22
N PRO A 163 35.57 6.73 -11.21
CA PRO A 163 35.41 5.29 -11.01
C PRO A 163 33.98 4.95 -10.56
N SER A 164 33.51 3.76 -10.92
CA SER A 164 32.30 3.18 -10.33
C SER A 164 32.58 2.60 -8.94
N SER A 165 31.57 2.54 -8.09
CA SER A 165 31.70 1.92 -6.76
C SER A 165 31.97 0.42 -6.89
N LYS A 166 32.88 -0.09 -6.06
CA LYS A 166 33.16 -1.53 -5.96
C LYS A 166 32.00 -2.30 -5.32
N ILE A 167 31.24 -1.64 -4.44
CA ILE A 167 30.06 -2.20 -3.76
C ILE A 167 28.81 -2.09 -4.65
N GLY A 168 28.77 -1.10 -5.55
CA GLY A 168 27.64 -0.86 -6.43
C GLY A 168 26.39 -0.43 -5.64
N ILE A 169 25.28 -1.16 -5.82
CA ILE A 169 23.98 -0.90 -5.20
C ILE A 169 23.50 -2.05 -4.28
N VAL A 170 24.44 -2.86 -3.76
CA VAL A 170 24.09 -4.08 -3.03
C VAL A 170 23.29 -3.79 -1.75
N LYS A 171 23.67 -2.79 -0.96
CA LYS A 171 22.96 -2.48 0.30
C LYS A 171 21.62 -1.81 0.02
N GLU A 172 21.53 -1.00 -1.02
CA GLU A 172 20.24 -0.50 -1.50
C GLU A 172 19.29 -1.65 -1.90
N ARG A 173 19.79 -2.64 -2.65
CA ARG A 173 18.99 -3.81 -3.03
C ARG A 173 18.53 -4.58 -1.82
N LEU A 174 19.43 -4.83 -0.86
CA LEU A 174 19.11 -5.51 0.40
C LEU A 174 18.01 -4.75 1.17
N ARG A 175 18.12 -3.42 1.24
CA ARG A 175 17.10 -2.57 1.86
C ARG A 175 15.74 -2.74 1.20
N ASN A 176 15.67 -2.72 -0.13
CA ASN A 176 14.41 -2.92 -0.85
C ASN A 176 13.85 -4.33 -0.66
N TRP A 177 14.72 -5.33 -0.58
CA TRP A 177 14.33 -6.71 -0.27
C TRP A 177 13.67 -6.83 1.10
N LEU A 178 14.32 -6.27 2.13
CA LEU A 178 13.81 -6.32 3.50
C LEU A 178 12.50 -5.53 3.64
N PHE A 179 12.43 -4.30 3.11
CA PHE A 179 11.23 -3.48 3.30
C PHE A 179 10.04 -3.87 2.42
N TYR A 180 10.28 -4.40 1.21
CA TYR A 180 9.23 -4.53 0.20
C TYR A 180 9.08 -5.95 -0.30
N TYR A 181 10.12 -6.51 -0.94
CA TYR A 181 9.95 -7.75 -1.69
C TYR A 181 9.68 -8.94 -0.78
N LEU A 182 10.37 -9.05 0.35
CA LEU A 182 10.19 -10.17 1.28
C LEU A 182 8.81 -10.11 1.99
N PRO A 183 8.39 -9.01 2.63
CA PRO A 183 7.04 -8.91 3.20
C PRO A 183 5.93 -9.13 2.17
N LEU A 184 6.06 -8.55 0.97
CA LEU A 184 5.07 -8.71 -0.09
C LEU A 184 4.99 -10.16 -0.58
N SER A 185 6.12 -10.83 -0.79
CA SER A 185 6.16 -12.22 -1.26
C SER A 185 5.51 -13.16 -0.23
N ILE A 186 5.85 -12.98 1.04
CA ILE A 186 5.23 -13.74 2.15
C ILE A 186 3.72 -13.52 2.17
N PHE A 187 3.28 -12.25 2.09
CA PHE A 187 1.86 -11.91 2.07
C PHE A 187 1.12 -12.54 0.88
N LEU A 188 1.69 -12.47 -0.32
CA LEU A 188 1.09 -13.04 -1.54
C LEU A 188 0.92 -14.56 -1.43
N ILE A 189 1.93 -15.27 -0.95
CA ILE A 189 1.88 -16.73 -0.75
C ILE A 189 0.77 -17.08 0.24
N PHE A 190 0.76 -16.47 1.42
CA PHE A 190 -0.27 -16.74 2.44
C PHE A 190 -1.67 -16.36 1.98
N THR A 191 -1.81 -15.28 1.22
CA THR A 191 -3.09 -14.86 0.64
C THR A 191 -3.60 -15.89 -0.37
N ALA A 192 -2.73 -16.40 -1.25
CA ALA A 192 -3.12 -17.44 -2.22
C ALA A 192 -3.62 -18.71 -1.51
N VAL A 193 -2.89 -19.16 -0.48
CA VAL A 193 -3.27 -20.33 0.34
C VAL A 193 -4.58 -20.08 1.08
N GLY A 194 -4.75 -18.90 1.68
CA GLY A 194 -5.98 -18.57 2.42
C GLY A 194 -7.20 -18.42 1.51
N ILE A 195 -7.06 -17.84 0.32
CA ILE A 195 -8.13 -17.80 -0.70
C ILE A 195 -8.51 -19.22 -1.11
N TYR A 196 -7.53 -20.09 -1.37
CA TYR A 196 -7.78 -21.50 -1.72
C TYR A 196 -8.62 -22.19 -0.64
N TRP A 197 -8.27 -22.05 0.64
CA TRP A 197 -9.07 -22.63 1.73
C TRP A 197 -10.45 -22.00 1.89
N ARG A 198 -10.57 -20.69 1.66
CA ARG A 198 -11.88 -20.03 1.66
C ARG A 198 -12.80 -20.58 0.58
N VAL A 199 -12.28 -20.87 -0.61
CA VAL A 199 -13.03 -21.53 -1.69
C VAL A 199 -13.49 -22.94 -1.30
N LEU A 200 -12.68 -23.66 -0.50
CA LEU A 200 -13.06 -24.95 0.08
C LEU A 200 -14.06 -24.86 1.25
N GLY A 201 -14.52 -23.66 1.61
CA GLY A 201 -15.50 -23.44 2.68
C GLY A 201 -14.92 -23.20 4.07
N TYR A 202 -13.60 -22.98 4.19
CA TYR A 202 -12.97 -22.58 5.45
C TYR A 202 -12.95 -21.06 5.57
N GLY A 203 -13.81 -20.45 6.40
CA GLY A 203 -13.67 -19.01 6.68
C GLY A 203 -14.95 -18.25 7.04
N ASP A 204 -15.75 -18.78 7.97
CA ASP A 204 -16.96 -18.12 8.48
C ASP A 204 -16.88 -17.93 10.01
N VAL A 205 -15.95 -17.10 10.46
CA VAL A 205 -15.83 -16.74 11.88
C VAL A 205 -17.13 -16.06 12.35
N LEU A 206 -17.64 -16.48 13.51
CA LEU A 206 -18.91 -15.96 14.05
C LEU A 206 -18.84 -14.45 14.33
N CYS A 207 -17.75 -14.01 14.97
CA CYS A 207 -17.52 -12.62 15.33
C CYS A 207 -16.28 -12.05 14.64
N ARG A 208 -16.50 -11.21 13.63
CA ARG A 208 -15.42 -10.56 12.87
C ARG A 208 -14.56 -9.61 13.70
N ASP A 209 -15.13 -8.98 14.72
CA ASP A 209 -14.36 -8.05 15.57
C ASP A 209 -13.24 -8.79 16.33
N ASP A 210 -13.50 -10.03 16.74
CA ASP A 210 -12.49 -10.84 17.44
C ASP A 210 -11.38 -11.32 16.49
N LEU A 211 -11.71 -11.52 15.21
CA LEU A 211 -10.71 -11.77 14.16
C LEU A 211 -9.74 -10.61 14.01
N PHE A 212 -10.23 -9.37 14.01
CA PHE A 212 -9.34 -8.19 13.96
C PHE A 212 -8.54 -8.03 15.25
N LYS A 213 -9.15 -8.23 16.43
CA LYS A 213 -8.41 -8.20 17.70
C LYS A 213 -7.27 -9.22 17.71
N LEU A 214 -7.51 -10.44 17.22
CA LEU A 214 -6.46 -11.44 17.04
C LEU A 214 -5.41 -10.95 16.05
N GLY A 215 -5.84 -10.40 14.92
CA GLY A 215 -4.98 -9.76 13.93
C GLY A 215 -4.04 -8.74 14.54
N PHE A 216 -4.55 -7.81 15.35
CA PHE A 216 -3.73 -6.83 16.06
C PHE A 216 -2.75 -7.50 17.03
N LYS A 217 -3.22 -8.45 17.85
CA LYS A 217 -2.38 -9.16 18.82
C LYS A 217 -1.22 -9.92 18.17
N LEU A 218 -1.43 -10.52 16.99
CA LEU A 218 -0.41 -11.29 16.27
C LEU A 218 0.49 -10.39 15.41
N LEU A 219 -0.06 -9.40 14.71
CA LEU A 219 0.70 -8.61 13.74
C LEU A 219 1.57 -7.53 14.38
N ILE A 220 1.17 -6.95 15.52
CA ILE A 220 1.99 -5.96 16.25
C ILE A 220 3.40 -6.51 16.54
N PRO A 221 3.56 -7.66 17.23
CA PRO A 221 4.89 -8.17 17.54
C PRO A 221 5.66 -8.59 16.27
N ILE A 222 4.99 -9.11 15.25
CA ILE A 222 5.63 -9.46 13.96
C ILE A 222 6.18 -8.21 13.26
N TYR A 223 5.38 -7.15 13.16
CA TYR A 223 5.80 -5.90 12.52
C TYR A 223 6.89 -5.18 13.31
N LEU A 224 6.83 -5.25 14.65
CA LEU A 224 7.87 -4.71 15.51
C LEU A 224 9.18 -5.49 15.35
N LEU A 225 9.12 -6.82 15.37
CA LEU A 225 10.28 -7.68 15.15
C LEU A 225 10.88 -7.46 13.76
N HIS A 226 10.05 -7.36 12.72
CA HIS A 226 10.47 -7.05 11.37
C HIS A 226 11.18 -5.68 11.29
N LEU A 227 10.63 -4.66 11.95
CA LEU A 227 11.23 -3.33 11.99
C LEU A 227 12.59 -3.35 12.71
N LEU A 228 12.67 -4.01 13.86
CA LEU A 228 13.90 -4.16 14.65
C LEU A 228 14.96 -4.95 13.87
N ALA A 229 14.60 -6.11 13.31
CA ALA A 229 15.50 -6.92 12.51
C ALA A 229 16.04 -6.13 11.31
N THR A 230 15.17 -5.42 10.60
CA THR A 230 15.57 -4.58 9.46
C THR A 230 16.48 -3.44 9.91
N TYR A 231 16.23 -2.83 11.07
CA TYR A 231 17.10 -1.81 11.65
C TYR A 231 18.49 -2.36 12.01
N PHE A 232 18.57 -3.52 12.65
CA PHE A 232 19.85 -4.14 13.00
C PHE A 232 20.64 -4.59 11.77
N ILE A 233 19.98 -5.14 10.75
CA ILE A 233 20.64 -5.58 9.51
C ILE A 233 21.15 -4.38 8.70
N LEU A 234 20.36 -3.31 8.58
CA LEU A 234 20.72 -2.16 7.75
C LEU A 234 21.56 -1.10 8.47
N GLY A 235 21.46 -1.00 9.79
CA GLY A 235 22.15 -0.01 10.61
C GLY A 235 21.97 1.42 10.07
N ARG A 236 23.08 2.10 9.78
CA ARG A 236 23.08 3.46 9.19
C ARG A 236 22.41 3.54 7.80
N HIS A 237 22.24 2.41 7.12
CA HIS A 237 21.59 2.32 5.80
C HIS A 237 20.07 2.08 5.89
N PHE A 238 19.47 2.12 7.08
CA PHE A 238 18.03 1.87 7.29
C PHE A 238 17.13 2.93 6.63
N HIS A 239 17.59 4.18 6.48
CA HIS A 239 16.87 5.27 5.80
C HIS A 239 15.38 5.36 6.19
N LEU A 240 15.06 5.34 7.50
CA LEU A 240 13.68 5.28 7.98
C LEU A 240 12.78 6.32 7.32
N ARG A 241 13.24 7.57 7.19
CA ARG A 241 12.44 8.66 6.61
C ARG A 241 11.92 8.35 5.20
N LYS A 242 12.75 7.78 4.33
CA LYS A 242 12.40 7.42 2.95
C LYS A 242 11.35 6.31 2.93
N ASN A 243 11.41 5.41 3.90
CA ASN A 243 10.62 4.18 3.91
C ASN A 243 9.40 4.25 4.86
N LEU A 244 9.34 5.22 5.77
CA LEU A 244 8.36 5.31 6.86
C LEU A 244 6.92 5.34 6.34
N LEU A 245 6.62 6.21 5.37
CA LEU A 245 5.27 6.31 4.81
C LEU A 245 4.83 4.98 4.18
N ILE A 246 5.73 4.33 3.44
CA ILE A 246 5.44 3.07 2.78
C ILE A 246 5.26 1.95 3.82
N LEU A 247 6.11 1.91 4.85
CA LEU A 247 5.96 0.98 5.97
C LEU A 247 4.63 1.15 6.70
N ILE A 248 4.23 2.39 6.97
CA ILE A 248 2.92 2.69 7.58
C ILE A 248 1.80 2.18 6.67
N ILE A 249 1.84 2.46 5.37
CA ILE A 249 0.83 1.98 4.42
C ILE A 249 0.79 0.44 4.38
N LEU A 250 1.96 -0.21 4.29
CA LEU A 250 2.07 -1.68 4.24
C LEU A 250 1.54 -2.34 5.50
N TYR A 251 1.95 -1.86 6.68
CA TYR A 251 1.52 -2.42 7.95
C TYR A 251 0.04 -2.14 8.21
N PHE A 252 -0.43 -0.93 7.91
CA PHE A 252 -1.84 -0.60 8.02
C PHE A 252 -2.68 -1.49 7.10
N ALA A 253 -2.33 -1.59 5.81
CA ALA A 253 -3.01 -2.48 4.88
C ALA A 253 -2.98 -3.94 5.35
N GLY A 254 -1.87 -4.39 5.93
CA GLY A 254 -1.71 -5.72 6.50
C GLY A 254 -2.65 -5.99 7.68
N TYR A 255 -2.85 -5.03 8.60
CA TYR A 255 -3.83 -5.14 9.70
C TYR A 255 -5.27 -5.33 9.20
N TYR A 256 -5.61 -4.83 8.01
CA TYR A 256 -6.93 -5.05 7.44
C TYR A 256 -7.01 -6.35 6.64
N LEU A 257 -6.01 -6.63 5.80
CA LEU A 257 -6.09 -7.73 4.83
C LEU A 257 -5.76 -9.08 5.47
N ILE A 258 -4.67 -9.18 6.24
CA ILE A 258 -4.17 -10.45 6.77
C ILE A 258 -5.20 -11.17 7.65
N PRO A 259 -5.96 -10.49 8.54
CA PRO A 259 -6.97 -11.18 9.33
C PRO A 259 -8.02 -11.89 8.48
N PHE A 260 -8.52 -11.25 7.42
CA PHE A 260 -9.55 -11.84 6.56
C PHE A 260 -9.03 -12.87 5.56
N VAL A 261 -7.89 -12.60 4.93
CA VAL A 261 -7.41 -13.42 3.81
C VAL A 261 -6.48 -14.55 4.27
N VAL A 262 -5.93 -14.45 5.49
CA VAL A 262 -5.01 -15.45 6.04
C VAL A 262 -5.54 -16.00 7.36
N LEU A 263 -5.73 -15.17 8.39
CA LEU A 263 -6.02 -15.72 9.74
C LEU A 263 -7.37 -16.45 9.80
N GLU A 264 -8.42 -15.90 9.20
CA GLU A 264 -9.76 -16.51 9.14
C GLU A 264 -9.75 -17.92 8.51
N PRO A 265 -9.25 -18.12 7.28
CA PRO A 265 -9.20 -19.45 6.69
C PRO A 265 -8.22 -20.39 7.40
N PHE A 266 -7.08 -19.89 7.90
CA PHE A 266 -6.13 -20.70 8.68
C PHE A 266 -6.75 -21.18 9.99
N ASN A 267 -7.47 -20.30 10.68
CA ASN A 267 -8.20 -20.60 11.91
C ASN A 267 -9.15 -21.78 11.71
N ALA A 268 -9.89 -21.78 10.61
CA ALA A 268 -10.86 -22.83 10.29
C ALA A 268 -10.20 -24.10 9.76
N ARG A 269 -9.15 -23.99 8.93
CA ARG A 269 -8.53 -25.14 8.26
C ARG A 269 -7.77 -26.06 9.22
N PHE A 270 -7.06 -25.48 10.19
CA PHE A 270 -6.25 -26.24 11.14
C PHE A 270 -6.99 -26.63 12.41
N ASP A 271 -8.27 -26.28 12.52
CA ASP A 271 -9.11 -26.62 13.64
C ASP A 271 -9.46 -28.11 13.67
N ARG A 272 -9.14 -28.75 14.81
CA ARG A 272 -9.43 -30.16 15.08
C ARG A 272 -10.56 -30.36 16.10
N SER A 273 -11.15 -29.28 16.61
CA SER A 273 -12.22 -29.35 17.61
C SER A 273 -13.49 -30.00 17.03
N GLU A 274 -14.27 -30.59 17.93
CA GLU A 274 -15.58 -31.16 17.61
C GLU A 274 -16.60 -30.05 17.38
N ALA A 275 -17.55 -30.30 16.47
CA ALA A 275 -18.59 -29.33 16.16
C ALA A 275 -19.70 -29.37 17.23
N LYS A 276 -19.98 -28.22 17.84
CA LYS A 276 -21.06 -28.03 18.80
C LYS A 276 -22.26 -27.39 18.11
N ARG A 277 -23.45 -27.96 18.33
CA ARG A 277 -24.71 -27.41 17.79
C ARG A 277 -25.18 -26.26 18.67
N ILE A 278 -25.38 -25.09 18.09
CA ILE A 278 -25.92 -23.90 18.76
C ILE A 278 -27.17 -23.46 18.02
N GLU A 279 -28.24 -23.19 18.76
CA GLU A 279 -29.48 -22.61 18.24
C GLU A 279 -29.65 -21.21 18.79
N THR A 280 -30.05 -20.27 17.96
CA THR A 280 -30.33 -18.89 18.38
C THR A 280 -31.43 -18.28 17.53
N ILE A 281 -32.02 -17.18 17.97
CA ILE A 281 -33.15 -16.53 17.27
C ILE A 281 -32.67 -15.29 16.53
N VAL A 282 -33.21 -15.08 15.33
CA VAL A 282 -32.98 -13.84 14.56
C VAL A 282 -33.74 -12.69 15.23
N LYS A 283 -33.03 -11.77 15.87
CA LYS A 283 -33.60 -10.55 16.48
C LYS A 283 -33.71 -9.38 15.51
N GLY A 284 -32.84 -9.34 14.50
CA GLY A 284 -32.80 -8.21 13.59
C GLY A 284 -32.01 -8.50 12.33
N LYS A 285 -32.21 -7.63 11.34
CA LYS A 285 -31.60 -7.73 10.02
C LYS A 285 -31.16 -6.34 9.60
N TYR A 286 -29.94 -6.22 9.09
CA TYR A 286 -29.47 -4.95 8.54
C TYR A 286 -28.50 -5.18 7.38
N VAL A 287 -28.38 -4.17 6.54
CA VAL A 287 -27.48 -4.16 5.39
C VAL A 287 -26.51 -3.01 5.59
N LEU A 288 -25.21 -3.32 5.49
CA LEU A 288 -24.20 -2.28 5.37
C LEU A 288 -23.92 -2.08 3.89
N TYR A 289 -24.04 -0.84 3.42
CA TYR A 289 -23.71 -0.45 2.05
C TYR A 289 -22.28 0.10 2.03
N GLY A 290 -21.46 -0.32 1.05
CA GLY A 290 -20.06 0.15 0.88
C GLY A 290 -19.06 -0.98 0.63
N LYS A 291 -17.75 -0.66 0.66
CA LYS A 291 -16.64 -1.60 0.33
C LYS A 291 -16.52 -2.81 1.28
N MET A 292 -17.01 -2.69 2.51
CA MET A 292 -17.15 -3.80 3.47
C MET A 292 -18.61 -4.21 3.67
N GLY A 293 -19.47 -3.81 2.73
CA GLY A 293 -20.90 -4.05 2.78
C GLY A 293 -21.26 -5.54 2.75
N GLY A 294 -22.46 -5.83 3.22
CA GLY A 294 -22.94 -7.18 3.35
C GLY A 294 -24.29 -7.27 4.03
N PHE A 295 -24.82 -8.48 4.05
CA PHE A 295 -26.08 -8.81 4.68
C PHE A 295 -25.80 -9.41 6.05
N PHE A 296 -26.36 -8.82 7.11
CA PHE A 296 -26.07 -9.19 8.48
C PHE A 296 -27.33 -9.54 9.26
N LEU A 297 -27.23 -10.59 10.07
CA LEU A 297 -28.26 -10.98 11.04
C LEU A 297 -27.76 -10.62 12.45
N LYS A 298 -28.62 -9.98 13.24
CA LYS A 298 -28.44 -9.83 14.68
C LYS A 298 -29.14 -11.00 15.36
N LEU A 299 -28.38 -11.80 16.10
CA LEU A 299 -28.87 -13.02 16.75
C LEU A 299 -29.03 -12.80 18.25
N SER A 300 -29.88 -13.60 18.90
CA SER A 300 -30.19 -13.45 20.32
C SER A 300 -28.99 -13.63 21.23
N ASP A 301 -28.19 -14.65 20.91
CA ASP A 301 -27.16 -15.20 21.81
C ASP A 301 -25.74 -14.92 21.30
N LEU A 302 -25.63 -14.19 20.18
CA LEU A 302 -24.36 -13.65 19.69
C LEU A 302 -24.32 -12.15 19.95
N ASN A 303 -23.31 -11.72 20.71
CA ASN A 303 -23.03 -10.30 20.97
C ASN A 303 -22.40 -9.56 19.78
N CYS A 304 -22.28 -10.24 18.64
CA CYS A 304 -21.71 -9.71 17.42
C CYS A 304 -22.66 -9.96 16.24
N PRO A 305 -22.58 -9.14 15.18
CA PRO A 305 -23.38 -9.39 14.00
C PRO A 305 -22.81 -10.49 13.12
N PHE A 306 -23.68 -11.41 12.69
CA PHE A 306 -23.28 -12.52 11.83
C PHE A 306 -23.54 -12.18 10.35
N ARG A 307 -22.50 -12.25 9.51
CA ARG A 307 -22.63 -12.02 8.08
C ARG A 307 -23.17 -13.27 7.39
N VAL A 308 -24.13 -13.08 6.49
CA VAL A 308 -24.73 -14.16 5.71
C VAL A 308 -24.76 -13.82 4.21
N SER A 309 -25.05 -14.82 3.38
CA SER A 309 -25.34 -14.59 1.96
C SER A 309 -26.63 -13.79 1.78
N GLU A 310 -26.74 -13.06 0.68
CA GLU A 310 -27.96 -12.34 0.31
C GLU A 310 -29.19 -13.26 0.28
N ARG A 311 -29.00 -14.48 -0.24
CA ARG A 311 -30.08 -15.48 -0.34
C ARG A 311 -30.59 -15.88 1.02
N LEU A 312 -29.70 -16.16 1.97
CA LEU A 312 -30.11 -16.51 3.33
C LEU A 312 -30.72 -15.31 4.05
N TYR A 313 -30.14 -14.13 3.88
CA TYR A 313 -30.70 -12.89 4.42
C TYR A 313 -32.12 -12.64 3.94
N LYS A 314 -32.40 -12.73 2.64
CA LYS A 314 -33.76 -12.54 2.10
C LYS A 314 -34.75 -13.57 2.65
N LYS A 315 -34.30 -14.81 2.90
CA LYS A 315 -35.14 -15.89 3.48
C LYS A 315 -35.43 -15.70 4.97
N ALA A 316 -34.49 -15.13 5.72
CA ALA A 316 -34.61 -14.95 7.16
C ALA A 316 -35.73 -13.98 7.55
N LYS A 317 -36.55 -14.35 8.54
CA LYS A 317 -37.48 -13.46 9.23
C LYS A 317 -37.05 -13.25 10.68
N ILE A 318 -37.45 -12.12 11.26
CA ILE A 318 -37.28 -11.88 12.69
C ILE A 318 -38.14 -12.93 13.43
N GLY A 319 -37.57 -13.59 14.43
CA GLY A 319 -38.19 -14.70 15.14
C GLY A 319 -37.84 -16.09 14.59
N ASP A 320 -37.24 -16.20 13.40
CA ASP A 320 -36.77 -17.48 12.88
C ASP A 320 -35.62 -18.03 13.74
N LYS A 321 -35.53 -19.37 13.84
CA LYS A 321 -34.44 -20.06 14.52
C LYS A 321 -33.28 -20.26 13.56
N MET A 322 -32.10 -19.89 14.00
CA MET A 322 -30.83 -20.07 13.29
C MET A 322 -30.05 -21.19 13.97
N VAL A 323 -29.75 -22.26 13.23
CA VAL A 323 -28.98 -23.41 13.73
C VAL A 323 -27.57 -23.32 13.17
N PHE A 324 -26.58 -23.45 14.07
CA PHE A 324 -25.16 -23.46 13.76
C PHE A 324 -24.51 -24.76 14.22
N TYR A 325 -23.54 -25.23 13.44
CA TYR A 325 -22.52 -26.17 13.88
C TYR A 325 -21.22 -25.38 13.98
N VAL A 326 -20.84 -25.09 15.22
CA VAL A 326 -19.72 -24.21 15.55
C VAL A 326 -18.55 -25.03 16.00
N LYS A 327 -17.36 -24.69 15.51
CA LYS A 327 -16.11 -25.21 16.04
C LYS A 327 -15.31 -24.08 16.68
N GLU A 328 -14.35 -24.43 17.53
CA GLU A 328 -13.62 -23.47 18.37
C GLU A 328 -12.58 -22.64 17.60
N GLY A 329 -12.06 -23.16 16.49
CA GLY A 329 -10.99 -22.54 15.70
C GLY A 329 -9.60 -22.75 16.32
N VAL A 330 -8.58 -22.94 15.49
CA VAL A 330 -7.20 -23.20 15.99
C VAL A 330 -6.61 -22.01 16.75
N PHE A 331 -7.10 -20.79 16.51
CA PHE A 331 -6.69 -19.59 17.22
C PHE A 331 -7.70 -19.18 18.30
N GLY A 332 -8.61 -20.07 18.69
CA GLY A 332 -9.67 -19.79 19.65
C GLY A 332 -10.70 -18.79 19.12
N LEU A 333 -10.89 -18.74 17.80
CA LEU A 333 -11.93 -17.94 17.14
C LEU A 333 -13.04 -18.86 16.63
N PRO A 334 -14.21 -18.89 17.30
CA PRO A 334 -15.29 -19.75 16.89
C PRO A 334 -15.77 -19.44 15.47
N TRP A 335 -15.97 -20.49 14.68
CA TRP A 335 -16.41 -20.37 13.30
C TRP A 335 -17.55 -21.35 13.00
N ALA A 336 -18.45 -20.92 12.12
CA ALA A 336 -19.59 -21.70 11.70
C ALA A 336 -19.19 -22.63 10.55
N TYR A 337 -19.05 -23.92 10.84
CA TYR A 337 -18.79 -24.95 9.83
C TYR A 337 -20.00 -25.18 8.92
N ARG A 338 -21.20 -25.17 9.51
CA ARG A 338 -22.49 -25.26 8.79
C ARG A 338 -23.54 -24.46 9.51
N PHE A 339 -24.48 -23.88 8.78
CA PHE A 339 -25.61 -23.17 9.37
C PHE A 339 -26.82 -23.09 8.43
N TRP A 340 -28.02 -23.07 9.00
CA TRP A 340 -29.28 -22.89 8.26
C TRP A 340 -30.36 -22.29 9.14
N ILE A 341 -31.43 -21.82 8.50
CA ILE A 341 -32.60 -21.26 9.18
C ILE A 341 -33.69 -22.33 9.26
N GLU A 342 -34.20 -22.55 10.46
CA GLU A 342 -35.42 -23.29 10.75
C GLU A 342 -36.55 -22.29 11.03
N ARG A 343 -37.65 -22.43 10.27
CA ARG A 343 -38.85 -21.64 10.54
C ARG A 343 -39.53 -22.22 11.76
N VAL A 344 -39.80 -21.37 12.74
CA VAL A 344 -40.74 -21.73 13.80
C VAL A 344 -42.14 -21.67 13.18
N SER A 345 -42.79 -22.82 12.98
CA SER A 345 -44.17 -22.84 12.50
C SER A 345 -45.05 -22.17 13.57
N THR A 346 -45.84 -21.19 13.15
CA THR A 346 -46.80 -20.47 14.00
C THR A 346 -47.95 -21.33 14.54
N GLU A 347 -47.98 -22.63 14.27
CA GLU A 347 -49.02 -23.54 14.75
C GLU A 347 -48.90 -23.82 16.25
N ASN A 348 -47.68 -23.92 16.81
CA ASN A 348 -47.49 -24.22 18.23
C ASN A 348 -47.75 -23.03 19.18
N PHE A 349 -48.02 -21.83 18.64
CA PHE A 349 -48.37 -20.66 19.47
C PHE A 349 -49.88 -20.51 19.69
N ARG A 350 -50.73 -21.25 18.95
CA ARG A 350 -52.19 -21.23 19.13
C ARG A 350 -52.67 -22.27 20.15
N GLU A 351 -52.02 -23.43 20.27
CA GLU A 351 -52.47 -24.47 21.22
C GLU A 351 -52.30 -24.07 22.69
N ASN A 352 -51.31 -23.23 23.03
CA ASN A 352 -51.12 -22.75 24.40
C ASN A 352 -52.00 -21.54 24.81
N LYS A 353 -52.87 -21.04 23.93
CA LYS A 353 -53.85 -19.98 24.28
C LYS A 353 -55.29 -20.49 24.43
N THR A 354 -55.57 -21.74 24.10
CA THR A 354 -56.91 -22.34 24.23
C THR A 354 -57.04 -23.36 25.36
N SER A 355 -55.96 -23.68 26.08
CA SER A 355 -55.99 -24.53 27.29
C SER A 355 -55.99 -23.71 28.60
N ASN A 356 -56.79 -22.65 28.64
CA ASN A 356 -57.21 -21.97 29.87
C ASN A 356 -58.55 -21.27 29.59
N ARG A 357 -59.61 -22.07 29.56
CA ARG A 357 -60.97 -21.61 29.77
C ARG A 357 -61.82 -22.72 30.33
#